data_AF-A0A2V6ME72-F1
#
_entry.id   AF-A0A2V6ME72-F1
#
_cell.length_a   1.000
_cell.length_b   1.000
_cell.length_c   1.000
_cell.angle_alpha   90.00
_cell.angle_beta   90.00
_cell.angle_gamma   90.00
#
_symmetry.space_group_name_H-M   'P 1'
#
loop_
_entity.id
_entity.type
_entity.pdbx_description
1 polymer ?
#
loop_
_entity_poly.entity_id
_entity_poly.type
_entity_poly.pdbx_seq_one_letter_code
_entity_poly.pdbx_strand_id
1 'polypeptide(L)'
;MTRLYVSNKNESVPMFQSRFMEFFSHVHPATPLVLYLPVIAYFLYQALWQRGLSIPFVLALFAFGILIWTLLEYVIHRCVFHYEPK
;
A
#
# COMPACT_ATOMS: atom_id res chain seq x y z
N MET A 1 -8.61 -39.17 12.76
CA MET A 1 -8.25 -37.83 12.22
C MET A 1 -7.81 -36.96 13.38
N THR A 2 -6.56 -36.52 13.40
CA THR A 2 -6.01 -35.65 14.47
C THR A 2 -6.62 -34.26 14.33
N ARG A 3 -7.26 -33.72 15.38
CA ARG A 3 -7.72 -32.32 15.35
C ARG A 3 -6.49 -31.40 15.35
N LEU A 4 -6.37 -30.56 14.33
CA LEU A 4 -5.40 -29.46 14.35
C LEU A 4 -5.84 -28.45 15.42
N TYR A 5 -4.92 -28.10 16.32
CA TYR A 5 -5.15 -27.06 17.32
C TYR A 5 -5.14 -25.70 16.64
N VAL A 6 -6.25 -24.96 16.73
CA VAL A 6 -6.36 -23.57 16.26
C VAL A 6 -6.27 -22.66 17.49
N SER A 7 -5.20 -21.87 17.58
CA SER A 7 -5.05 -20.86 18.62
C SER A 7 -5.94 -19.66 18.30
N ASN A 8 -6.85 -19.29 19.21
CA ASN A 8 -7.65 -18.06 19.11
C ASN A 8 -6.98 -16.87 19.82
N LYS A 9 -5.68 -16.97 20.13
CA LYS A 9 -4.94 -15.89 20.79
C LYS A 9 -4.65 -14.77 19.80
N ASN A 10 -4.83 -13.53 20.23
CA ASN A 10 -4.54 -12.34 19.44
C ASN A 10 -3.04 -12.00 19.55
N GLU A 11 -2.20 -12.85 18.96
CA GLU A 11 -0.74 -12.71 18.94
C GLU A 11 -0.22 -12.91 17.52
N SER A 12 0.77 -12.10 17.12
CA SER A 12 1.41 -12.23 15.81
C SER A 12 2.38 -13.40 15.82
N VAL A 13 2.31 -14.27 14.82
CA VAL A 13 3.24 -15.40 14.66
C VAL A 13 4.58 -14.86 14.15
N PRO A 14 5.73 -15.23 14.78
CA PRO A 14 7.03 -14.79 14.33
C PRO A 14 7.36 -15.35 12.95
N MET A 15 7.85 -14.48 12.05
CA MET A 15 8.28 -14.86 10.72
C MET A 15 9.78 -15.18 10.67
N PHE A 16 10.58 -14.53 11.51
CA PHE A 16 12.03 -14.65 11.52
C PHE A 16 12.58 -15.06 12.89
N GLN A 17 13.69 -15.79 12.90
CA GLN A 17 14.42 -16.12 14.13
C GLN A 17 15.16 -14.91 14.72
N SER A 18 15.60 -13.99 13.86
CA SER A 18 16.29 -12.77 14.27
C SER A 18 15.30 -11.71 14.73
N ARG A 19 15.46 -11.22 15.96
CA ARG A 19 14.66 -10.10 16.50
C ARG A 19 14.78 -8.83 15.66
N PHE A 20 15.93 -8.61 15.03
CA PHE A 20 16.14 -7.45 14.17
C PHE A 20 15.33 -7.53 12.88
N MET A 21 15.26 -8.70 12.24
CA MET A 21 14.45 -8.88 11.03
C MET A 21 12.95 -8.91 11.35
N GLU A 22 12.58 -9.52 12.46
CA GLU A 22 11.20 -9.57 12.95
C GLU A 22 10.63 -8.16 13.18
N PHE A 23 11.44 -7.20 13.64
CA PHE A 23 10.99 -5.81 13.79
C PHE A 23 10.44 -5.22 12.49
N PHE A 24 11.01 -5.56 11.33
CA PHE A 24 10.59 -5.02 10.03
C PHE A 24 9.40 -5.76 9.42
N SER A 25 8.97 -6.91 9.95
CA SER A 25 7.75 -7.59 9.49
C SER A 25 6.47 -7.04 10.12
N HIS A 26 6.57 -6.24 11.18
CA HIS A 26 5.42 -5.62 11.83
C HIS A 26 5.22 -4.19 11.34
N VAL A 27 4.06 -3.91 10.75
CA VAL A 27 3.69 -2.58 10.26
C VAL A 27 2.37 -2.12 10.87
N HIS A 28 2.34 -0.91 11.40
CA HIS A 28 1.12 -0.32 11.92
C HIS A 28 0.16 0.03 10.75
N PRO A 29 -1.16 -0.19 10.87
CA PRO A 29 -2.11 0.13 9.78
C PRO A 29 -2.07 1.58 9.30
N ALA A 30 -1.65 2.51 10.16
CA ALA A 30 -1.50 3.94 9.80
C ALA A 30 -0.24 4.26 8.98
N THR A 31 0.75 3.35 8.90
CA THR A 31 2.04 3.60 8.25
C THR A 31 1.90 4.06 6.79
N PRO A 32 1.06 3.45 5.94
CA PRO A 32 0.88 3.92 4.56
C PRO A 32 0.36 5.36 4.49
N LEU A 33 -0.58 5.74 5.35
CA LEU A 33 -1.15 7.09 5.37
C LEU A 33 -0.09 8.13 5.74
N VAL A 34 0.65 7.88 6.82
CA VAL A 34 1.70 8.79 7.31
C VAL A 34 2.80 8.97 6.26
N LEU A 35 3.13 7.91 5.52
CA LEU A 35 4.20 7.96 4.52
C LEU A 35 3.75 8.66 3.23
N TYR A 36 2.56 8.33 2.71
CA TYR A 36 2.16 8.78 1.37
C TYR A 36 1.34 10.08 1.36
N LEU A 37 0.63 10.45 2.44
CA LEU A 37 -0.11 11.72 2.47
C LEU A 37 0.80 12.95 2.30
N PRO A 38 1.97 13.06 2.95
CA PRO A 38 2.89 14.18 2.73
C PRO A 38 3.38 14.24 1.27
N VAL A 39 3.63 13.09 0.65
CA VAL A 39 4.06 12.98 -0.75
C VAL A 39 2.96 13.50 -1.68
N ILE A 40 1.72 13.05 -1.49
CA ILE A 40 0.56 13.52 -2.26
C ILE A 40 0.38 15.03 -2.08
N ALA A 41 0.42 15.52 -0.84
CA ALA A 41 0.28 16.94 -0.53
C ALA A 41 1.38 17.79 -1.20
N TYR A 42 2.63 17.33 -1.16
CA TYR A 42 3.74 18.00 -1.82
C TYR A 42 3.52 18.10 -3.34
N PHE A 43 3.14 17.01 -4.01
CA PHE A 43 2.91 17.05 -5.45
C PHE A 43 1.68 17.89 -5.85
N LEU A 44 0.64 17.91 -5.03
CA LEU A 44 -0.50 18.81 -5.23
C LEU A 44 -0.08 20.29 -5.06
N TYR A 45 0.75 20.60 -4.07
CA TYR A 45 1.33 21.94 -3.91
C TYR A 45 2.18 22.33 -5.13
N GLN A 46 3.03 21.44 -5.62
CA GLN A 46 3.83 21.69 -6.82
C GLN A 46 2.93 21.96 -8.05
N ALA A 47 1.88 21.17 -8.24
CA ALA A 47 0.96 21.32 -9.37
C ALA A 47 0.19 22.65 -9.34
N LEU A 48 -0.35 23.02 -8.18
CA LEU A 48 -1.21 24.20 -8.03
C LEU A 48 -0.40 25.49 -7.89
N TRP A 49 0.65 25.49 -7.08
CA TRP A 49 1.35 26.72 -6.67
C TRP A 49 2.61 27.00 -7.48
N GLN A 50 3.41 25.98 -7.77
CA GLN A 50 4.66 26.16 -8.53
C GLN A 50 4.45 26.12 -10.04
N ARG A 51 3.51 25.30 -10.51
CA ARG A 51 3.19 25.17 -11.95
C ARG A 51 1.96 25.97 -12.36
N GLY A 52 1.16 26.45 -11.42
CA GLY A 52 -0.03 27.26 -11.71
C GLY A 52 -1.08 26.51 -12.54
N LEU A 53 -1.14 25.18 -12.45
CA LEU A 53 -2.12 24.41 -13.19
C LEU A 53 -3.54 24.72 -12.68
N SER A 54 -4.51 24.77 -13.60
CA SER A 54 -5.89 25.02 -13.22
C SER A 54 -6.43 23.88 -12.35
N ILE A 55 -7.23 24.22 -11.34
CA ILE A 55 -7.83 23.25 -10.42
C ILE A 55 -8.59 22.14 -11.16
N PRO A 56 -9.44 22.42 -12.17
CA PRO A 56 -10.13 21.36 -12.90
C PRO A 56 -9.18 20.39 -13.60
N PHE A 57 -8.07 20.89 -14.14
CA PHE A 57 -7.06 20.07 -14.80
C PHE A 57 -6.33 19.16 -13.81
N VAL A 58 -5.95 19.70 -12.64
CA VAL A 58 -5.34 18.90 -11.56
C VAL A 58 -6.30 17.83 -11.06
N LEU A 59 -7.58 18.16 -10.87
CA LEU A 59 -8.60 17.19 -10.46
C LEU A 59 -8.80 16.08 -11.51
N ALA A 60 -8.82 16.44 -12.79
CA ALA A 60 -8.94 15.46 -13.87
C ALA A 60 -7.74 14.50 -13.90
N LEU A 61 -6.51 15.02 -13.75
CA LEU A 61 -5.30 14.20 -13.65
C LEU A 61 -5.30 13.32 -12.40
N PHE A 62 -5.77 13.84 -11.26
CA PHE A 62 -5.87 13.08 -10.03
C PHE A 62 -6.86 11.91 -10.16
N ALA A 63 -8.05 12.17 -10.72
CA ALA A 63 -9.05 11.14 -11.01
C ALA A 63 -8.52 10.10 -12.01
N PHE A 64 -7.79 10.54 -13.05
CA PHE A 64 -7.12 9.64 -13.99
C PHE A 64 -6.05 8.78 -13.30
N GLY A 65 -5.31 9.35 -12.35
CA GLY A 65 -4.37 8.62 -11.51
C GLY A 65 -5.05 7.52 -10.68
N ILE A 66 -6.23 7.80 -10.11
CA ILE A 66 -7.04 6.79 -9.40
C ILE A 66 -7.45 5.66 -10.35
N LEU A 67 -7.88 5.98 -11.57
CA LEU A 67 -8.23 4.97 -12.57
C LEU A 67 -7.03 4.08 -12.95
N ILE A 68 -5.84 4.68 -13.10
CA ILE A 68 -4.62 3.90 -13.33
C ILE A 68 -4.29 3.04 -12.11
N TRP A 69 -4.46 3.57 -10.90
CA TRP A 69 -4.22 2.81 -9.67
C TRP A 69 -5.10 1.57 -9.60
N THR A 70 -6.41 1.68 -9.87
CA THR A 70 -7.30 0.51 -9.81
C THR A 70 -6.96 -0.54 -10.87
N LEU A 71 -6.54 -0.10 -12.07
CA LEU A 71 -6.03 -1.01 -13.09
C LEU A 71 -4.74 -1.71 -12.63
N LEU A 72 -3.79 -0.96 -12.08
CA LEU A 72 -2.51 -1.49 -11.59
C LEU A 72 -2.73 -2.46 -10.43
N GLU A 73 -3.61 -2.12 -9.49
CA GLU A 73 -4.01 -2.97 -8.37
C GLU A 73 -4.51 -4.33 -8.91
N TYR A 74 -5.43 -4.31 -9.87
CA TYR A 74 -5.94 -5.53 -10.48
C TYR A 74 -4.84 -6.36 -11.14
N VAL A 75 -3.98 -5.73 -11.94
CA VAL A 75 -2.90 -6.43 -12.65
C VAL A 75 -1.89 -7.01 -11.68
N ILE A 76 -1.43 -6.26 -10.68
CA ILE A 76 -0.47 -6.74 -9.69
C ILE A 76 -1.08 -7.87 -8.86
N HIS A 77 -2.31 -7.71 -8.37
CA HIS A 77 -2.98 -8.76 -7.61
C HIS A 77 -3.10 -10.04 -8.42
N ARG A 78 -3.57 -9.96 -9.66
CA ARG A 78 -3.81 -11.13 -10.50
C ARG A 78 -2.52 -11.78 -11.00
N CYS A 79 -1.59 -10.98 -11.53
CA CYS A 79 -0.45 -11.50 -12.28
C CYS A 79 0.80 -11.68 -11.43
N VAL A 80 0.97 -10.90 -10.35
CA VAL A 80 2.18 -10.95 -9.50
C VAL A 80 1.88 -11.65 -8.18
N PHE A 81 0.86 -11.21 -7.44
CA PHE A 81 0.58 -11.78 -6.11
C PHE A 81 0.00 -13.20 -6.18
N HIS A 82 -0.75 -13.53 -7.23
CA HIS A 82 -1.24 -14.89 -7.50
C HIS A 82 -0.42 -15.60 -8.59
N TYR A 83 0.87 -15.24 -8.73
CA TYR A 83 1.76 -15.96 -9.62
C TYR A 83 2.09 -17.35 -9.06
N GLU A 84 1.75 -18.39 -9.81
CA GLU A 84 2.14 -19.76 -9.52
C GLU A 84 3.31 -20.16 -10.44
N PRO A 85 4.54 -20.32 -9.89
CA PRO A 85 5.68 -20.79 -10.67
C PRO A 85 5.47 -22.24 -11.12
N LYS A 86 5.96 -22.56 -12.31
CA LYS A 86 6.01 -23.93 -12.85
C LYS A 86 7.28 -24.65 -12.45
#